data_AF-A0A9Q9F8T2-F1
#
_entry.id   AF-A0A9Q9F8T2-F1
#
_cell.length_a   1.000
_cell.length_b   1.000
_cell.length_c   1.000
_cell.angle_alpha   90.00
_cell.angle_beta   90.00
_cell.angle_gamma   90.00
#
_symmetry.space_group_name_H-M   'P 1'
#
loop_
_entity.id
_entity.type
_entity.pdbx_description
1 polymer ?
#
loop_
_entity_poly.entity_id
_entity_poly.type
_entity_poly.pdbx_seq_one_letter_code
_entity_poly.pdbx_strand_id
1 'polypeptide(L)'
;MRNNKPIILTKKRPEGQNKPKGTSDEDVEVRMVSKEVGDAIANARTKKGMSRKDLAQKMKKNVSVIDSWERGEAAYNEKIASELEKILEFKIDWK
;
A
#
# COMPACT_ATOMS: atom_id res chain seq x y z
N MET A 1 1.57 57.08 -0.65
CA MET A 1 2.54 55.98 -0.78
C MET A 1 1.94 54.84 -1.60
N ARG A 2 2.71 54.20 -2.48
CA ARG A 2 2.29 53.01 -3.26
C ARG A 2 2.55 51.76 -2.42
N ASN A 3 1.50 51.04 -2.03
CA ASN A 3 1.63 49.81 -1.25
C ASN A 3 1.70 48.63 -2.21
N ASN A 4 2.87 47.99 -2.29
CA ASN A 4 3.11 46.79 -3.08
C ASN A 4 3.86 45.77 -2.21
N LYS A 5 3.22 44.63 -1.91
CA LYS A 5 3.78 43.32 -1.47
C LYS A 5 2.66 42.44 -0.86
N PRO A 6 2.70 41.11 -1.01
CA PRO A 6 2.67 40.34 -2.25
C PRO A 6 1.51 39.32 -2.26
N ILE A 7 1.09 38.93 -3.46
CA ILE A 7 0.14 37.84 -3.73
C ILE A 7 0.64 36.56 -3.05
N ILE A 8 -0.09 36.06 -2.06
CA ILE A 8 0.14 34.72 -1.50
C ILE A 8 -0.30 33.73 -2.55
N LEU A 9 0.68 33.15 -3.24
CA LEU A 9 0.55 32.00 -4.13
C LEU A 9 0.02 30.82 -3.32
N THR A 10 -1.31 30.72 -3.17
CA THR A 10 -1.97 29.50 -2.72
C THR A 10 -1.70 28.45 -3.80
N LYS A 11 -0.67 27.64 -3.58
CA LYS A 11 -0.38 26.46 -4.41
C LYS A 11 -1.65 25.64 -4.52
N LYS A 12 -2.28 25.72 -5.69
CA LYS A 12 -3.23 24.76 -6.22
C LYS A 12 -2.72 23.36 -5.87
N ARG A 13 -3.51 22.58 -5.14
CA ARG A 13 -3.36 21.12 -5.16
C ARG A 13 -3.93 20.66 -6.49
N PRO A 14 -3.13 20.11 -7.41
CA PRO A 14 -3.66 19.57 -8.64
C PRO A 14 -4.42 18.27 -8.35
N GLU A 15 -5.67 18.26 -8.82
CA GLU A 15 -6.34 17.18 -9.53
C GLU A 15 -6.23 15.74 -9.03
N GLY A 16 -7.43 15.19 -8.77
CA GLY A 16 -7.86 14.05 -9.56
C GLY A 16 -7.47 12.68 -9.03
N GLN A 17 -8.43 12.02 -8.38
CA GLN A 17 -8.81 10.67 -8.79
C GLN A 17 -10.20 10.33 -8.24
N ASN A 18 -11.20 10.65 -9.04
CA ASN A 18 -12.47 9.95 -9.02
C ASN A 18 -12.23 8.56 -9.65
N LYS A 19 -12.46 7.46 -8.91
CA LYS A 19 -12.98 6.25 -9.55
C LYS A 19 -13.78 5.37 -8.56
N PRO A 20 -15.05 5.07 -8.87
CA PRO A 20 -15.84 4.06 -8.18
C PRO A 20 -15.50 2.66 -8.73
N LYS A 21 -15.33 1.66 -7.84
CA LYS A 21 -15.55 0.25 -8.19
C LYS A 21 -15.57 -0.60 -6.93
N GLY A 22 -16.75 -1.04 -6.52
CA GLY A 22 -16.87 -2.29 -5.78
C GLY A 22 -16.49 -3.45 -6.70
N THR A 23 -15.74 -4.39 -6.16
CA THR A 23 -15.95 -5.82 -6.43
C THR A 23 -15.69 -6.53 -5.12
N SER A 24 -16.75 -7.16 -4.63
CA SER A 24 -16.75 -8.25 -3.68
C SER A 24 -15.59 -9.19 -3.93
N ASP A 25 -14.98 -9.68 -2.87
CA ASP A 25 -14.17 -10.89 -2.90
C ASP A 25 -14.37 -11.62 -1.58
N GLU A 26 -15.58 -12.16 -1.49
CA GLU A 26 -15.89 -13.56 -1.19
C GLU A 26 -14.75 -14.37 -0.54
N ASP A 27 -15.04 -14.78 0.69
CA ASP A 27 -14.71 -16.09 1.28
C ASP A 27 -13.24 -16.51 1.20
N VAL A 28 -12.42 -15.99 2.11
CA VAL A 28 -11.07 -16.53 2.37
C VAL A 28 -11.01 -16.94 3.84
N GLU A 29 -10.68 -18.21 4.09
CA GLU A 29 -10.37 -18.73 5.42
C GLU A 29 -9.50 -17.73 6.18
N VAL A 30 -9.93 -17.31 7.37
CA VAL A 30 -9.19 -16.33 8.18
C VAL A 30 -7.91 -16.98 8.69
N ARG A 31 -6.87 -17.02 7.86
CA ARG A 31 -5.50 -17.27 8.27
C ARG A 31 -4.86 -15.92 8.50
N MET A 32 -4.31 -15.68 9.68
CA MET A 32 -3.59 -14.43 9.93
C MET A 32 -2.21 -14.51 9.29
N VAL A 33 -1.72 -13.39 8.77
CA VAL A 33 -0.36 -13.30 8.25
C VAL A 33 0.60 -13.43 9.44
N SER A 34 1.45 -14.46 9.44
CA SER A 34 2.47 -14.61 10.49
C SER A 34 3.45 -13.44 10.48
N LYS A 35 3.97 -13.07 11.65
CA LYS A 35 4.95 -11.97 11.79
C LYS A 35 6.19 -12.17 10.90
N GLU A 36 6.63 -13.41 10.72
CA GLU A 36 7.76 -13.76 9.84
C GLU A 36 7.50 -13.35 8.38
N VAL A 37 6.28 -13.53 7.90
CA VAL A 37 5.86 -13.10 6.56
C VAL A 37 5.82 -11.57 6.46
N GLY A 38 5.32 -10.88 7.48
CA GLY A 38 5.35 -9.42 7.55
C GLY A 38 6.77 -8.85 7.47
N ASP A 39 7.72 -9.46 8.18
CA ASP A 39 9.14 -9.09 8.13
C ASP A 39 9.76 -9.38 6.75
N ALA A 40 9.41 -10.50 6.13
CA ALA A 40 9.84 -10.83 4.77
C ALA A 40 9.34 -9.78 3.75
N ILE A 41 8.10 -9.32 3.86
CA ILE A 41 7.53 -8.26 3.02
C ILE A 41 8.30 -6.95 3.23
N ALA A 42 8.57 -6.57 4.48
CA ALA A 42 9.32 -5.37 4.80
C ALA A 42 10.76 -5.41 4.27
N ASN A 43 11.42 -6.56 4.37
CA ASN A 43 12.76 -6.78 3.82
C ASN A 43 12.76 -6.74 2.30
N ALA A 44 11.81 -7.39 1.64
CA ALA A 44 11.64 -7.35 0.19
C ALA A 44 11.40 -5.91 -0.31
N ARG A 45 10.55 -5.14 0.40
CA ARG A 45 10.31 -3.73 0.10
C ARG A 45 11.59 -2.89 0.22
N THR A 46 12.37 -3.11 1.28
CA THR A 46 13.62 -2.39 1.54
C THR A 46 14.67 -2.72 0.48
N LYS A 47 14.82 -4.00 0.10
CA LYS A 47 15.71 -4.43 -0.99
C LYS A 47 15.35 -3.78 -2.33
N LYS A 48 14.06 -3.57 -2.57
CA LYS A 48 13.56 -2.96 -3.81
C LYS A 48 13.52 -1.43 -3.76
N GLY A 49 13.96 -0.81 -2.65
CA GLY A 49 13.98 0.64 -2.47
C GLY A 49 12.59 1.30 -2.51
N MET A 50 11.51 0.55 -2.29
CA MET A 50 10.15 1.09 -2.36
C MET A 50 9.67 1.61 -1.01
N SER A 51 8.90 2.69 -1.02
CA SER A 51 8.17 3.12 0.17
C SER A 51 6.88 2.31 0.36
N ARG A 52 6.35 2.25 1.58
CA ARG A 52 5.02 1.67 1.85
C ARG A 52 3.94 2.32 0.97
N LYS A 53 4.11 3.62 0.70
CA LYS A 53 3.24 4.39 -0.20
C LYS A 53 3.33 3.88 -1.63
N ASP A 54 4.52 3.69 -2.18
CA ASP A 54 4.70 3.16 -3.53
C ASP A 54 4.11 1.75 -3.69
N LEU A 55 4.32 0.89 -2.69
CA LEU A 55 3.73 -0.45 -2.68
C LEU A 55 2.20 -0.40 -2.64
N ALA A 56 1.64 0.44 -1.76
CA ALA A 56 0.21 0.66 -1.64
C ALA A 56 -0.41 1.23 -2.95
N GLN A 57 0.27 2.19 -3.59
CA GLN A 57 -0.16 2.77 -4.86
C GLN A 57 -0.19 1.72 -5.99
N LYS A 58 0.81 0.85 -6.06
CA LYS A 58 0.86 -0.24 -7.04
C LYS A 58 -0.26 -1.26 -6.82
N MET A 59 -0.52 -1.65 -5.57
CA MET A 59 -1.61 -2.55 -5.21
C MET A 59 -3.00 -1.90 -5.24
N LYS A 60 -3.08 -0.57 -5.41
CA LYS A 60 -4.32 0.21 -5.23
C LYS A 60 -4.99 -0.04 -3.88
N LYS A 61 -4.17 -0.19 -2.83
CA LYS A 61 -4.61 -0.40 -1.45
C LYS A 61 -4.23 0.79 -0.58
N ASN A 62 -4.79 0.82 0.63
CA ASN A 62 -4.42 1.82 1.62
C ASN A 62 -3.07 1.49 2.26
N VAL A 63 -2.30 2.52 2.61
CA VAL A 63 -1.01 2.36 3.29
C VAL A 63 -1.17 1.62 4.62
N SER A 64 -2.27 1.84 5.34
CA SER A 64 -2.59 1.10 6.58
C SER A 64 -2.74 -0.41 6.35
N VAL A 65 -3.26 -0.84 5.20
CA VAL A 65 -3.34 -2.27 4.89
C VAL A 65 -1.93 -2.83 4.79
N ILE A 66 -1.04 -2.19 4.02
CA ILE A 66 0.36 -2.61 3.93
C ILE A 66 1.05 -2.62 5.30
N ASP A 67 0.80 -1.62 6.15
CA ASP A 67 1.36 -1.55 7.51
C ASP A 67 0.89 -2.72 8.39
N SER A 68 -0.41 -3.04 8.40
CA SER A 68 -0.94 -4.21 9.11
C SER A 68 -0.39 -5.53 8.57
N TRP A 69 -0.12 -5.61 7.27
CA TRP A 69 0.50 -6.78 6.64
C TRP A 69 1.97 -6.93 7.03
N GLU A 70 2.76 -5.84 7.04
CA GLU A 70 4.15 -5.85 7.52
C GLU A 70 4.25 -6.22 9.01
N ARG A 71 3.21 -5.91 9.81
CA ARG A 71 3.15 -6.28 11.24
C ARG A 71 2.69 -7.71 11.50
N GLY A 72 2.07 -8.38 10.53
CA GLY A 72 1.44 -9.70 10.73
C GLY A 72 0.12 -9.63 11.51
N GLU A 73 -0.57 -8.49 11.48
CA GLU A 73 -1.89 -8.32 12.13
C GLU A 73 -3.04 -8.36 11.10
N ALA A 74 -2.71 -8.46 9.81
CA ALA A 74 -3.68 -8.53 8.74
C ALA A 74 -4.17 -9.96 8.49
N ALA A 75 -5.44 -10.06 8.10
CA ALA A 75 -5.98 -11.30 7.55
C ALA A 75 -5.32 -11.59 6.20
N TYR A 76 -4.86 -12.82 6.02
CA TYR A 76 -4.35 -13.32 4.76
C TYR A 76 -5.48 -13.27 3.73
N ASN A 77 -5.21 -12.54 2.64
CA ASN A 77 -6.07 -12.45 1.48
C ASN A 77 -5.22 -12.81 0.26
N GLU A 78 -5.62 -13.87 -0.45
CA GLU A 78 -4.89 -14.40 -1.60
C GLU A 78 -4.65 -13.36 -2.70
N LYS A 79 -5.56 -12.38 -2.85
CA LYS A 79 -5.39 -11.30 -3.84
C LYS A 79 -4.29 -10.33 -3.46
N ILE A 80 -4.19 -10.01 -2.17
CA ILE A 80 -3.14 -9.13 -1.65
C ILE A 80 -1.81 -9.88 -1.72
N ALA A 81 -1.78 -11.15 -1.31
CA ALA A 81 -0.61 -12.00 -1.45
C ALA A 81 -0.09 -12.07 -2.90
N SER A 82 -0.97 -12.39 -3.86
CA SER A 82 -0.61 -12.48 -5.28
C SER A 82 -0.03 -11.19 -5.85
N GLU A 83 -0.64 -10.04 -5.51
CA GLU A 83 -0.15 -8.73 -5.95
C GLU A 83 1.17 -8.37 -5.26
N LEU A 84 1.38 -8.75 -3.98
CA LEU A 84 2.64 -8.53 -3.26
C LEU A 84 3.76 -9.33 -3.92
N GLU A 85 3.54 -10.61 -4.19
CA GLU A 85 4.54 -11.47 -4.84
C GLU A 85 4.90 -10.94 -6.23
N LYS A 86 3.90 -10.46 -6.99
CA LYS A 86 4.11 -9.87 -8.31
C LYS A 86 4.88 -8.55 -8.27
N ILE A 87 4.57 -7.66 -7.32
CA ILE A 87 5.22 -6.34 -7.21
C ILE A 87 6.62 -6.46 -6.61
N LEU A 88 6.81 -7.37 -5.65
CA LEU A 88 8.09 -7.61 -5.01
C LEU A 88 8.96 -8.57 -5.82
N GLU A 89 8.37 -9.30 -6.79
CA GLU A 89 9.02 -10.38 -7.53
C GLU A 89 9.67 -11.40 -6.58
N PHE A 90 8.99 -11.65 -5.46
CA PHE A 90 9.48 -12.46 -4.36
C PHE A 90 8.39 -13.46 -3.99
N LYS A 91 8.74 -14.74 -3.92
CA LYS A 91 7.82 -15.81 -3.56
C LYS A 91 7.84 -15.97 -2.05
N ILE A 92 6.68 -15.80 -1.42
CA ILE A 92 6.53 -15.92 0.03
C ILE A 92 5.98 -17.31 0.32
N ASP A 93 6.59 -18.04 1.25
CA ASP A 93 6.04 -19.30 1.73
C ASP A 93 5.02 -18.97 2.84
N TRP A 94 3.73 -19.07 2.51
CA TRP A 94 2.61 -18.69 3.38
C TRP A 94 2.19 -19.81 4.35
N LYS A 95 3.13 -20.69 4.72
CA LYS A 95 2.88 -21.85 5.57
C LYS A 95 2.67 -21.51 7.04
#